data_AF-Q5XVP3-F1
#
_entry.id   AF-Q5XVP3-F1
#
_cell.length_a   1.000
_cell.length_b   1.000
_cell.length_c   1.000
_cell.angle_alpha   90.00
_cell.angle_beta   90.00
_cell.angle_gamma   90.00
#
_symmetry.space_group_name_H-M   'P 1'
#
loop_
_entity.id
_entity.type
_entity.pdbx_description
1 polymer ?
#
loop_
_entity_poly.entity_id
_entity_poly.type
_entity_poly.pdbx_seq_one_letter_code
_entity_poly.pdbx_strand_id
1 'polypeptide(L)'
;QQGDGSFRDPHPVLHRDVLTGDDQHASMTAFITLALIRSRQFLTENKNKTDISILKATRYLQEKLEKLRHSYAMAITAYCLSVHRPQGGAGLNAWSKLQSKAIKDKKDCYHWTNEIKDSQTSIAIETAAYALLTALQNGDSEWANKTACWLVSQENYFGGYRSSQDTIMALEALSQYELNRTS
;
A
#
# COMPACT_ATOMS: atom_id res chain seq x y z
N GLN A 1 12.80 10.56 11.76
CA GLN A 1 11.41 10.47 12.24
C GLN A 1 11.09 11.72 13.04
N GLN A 2 9.91 12.29 12.88
CA GLN A 2 9.44 13.45 13.64
C GLN A 2 8.88 13.03 15.01
N GLY A 3 8.64 14.02 15.89
CA GLY A 3 8.09 13.79 17.23
C GLY A 3 6.68 13.15 17.23
N ASP A 4 5.89 13.40 16.19
CA ASP A 4 4.55 12.82 15.98
C ASP A 4 4.57 11.40 15.38
N GLY A 5 5.77 10.85 15.09
CA GLY A 5 5.93 9.52 14.51
C GLY A 5 6.01 9.49 12.98
N SER A 6 5.72 10.61 12.30
CA SER A 6 5.82 10.70 10.84
C SER A 6 7.26 10.66 10.33
N PHE A 7 7.43 10.26 9.07
CA PHE A 7 8.67 10.45 8.32
C PHE A 7 8.49 11.53 7.27
N ARG A 8 9.53 12.34 7.09
CA ARG A 8 9.60 13.36 6.03
C ARG A 8 10.85 13.12 5.20
N ASP A 9 10.69 13.30 3.90
CA ASP A 9 11.78 13.33 2.95
C ASP A 9 11.93 14.77 2.43
N PRO A 10 13.09 15.41 2.63
CA PRO A 10 13.33 16.75 2.08
C PRO A 10 13.42 16.76 0.55
N HIS A 11 13.62 15.61 -0.11
CA HIS A 11 13.74 15.49 -1.56
C HIS A 11 12.87 14.34 -2.09
N PRO A 12 11.54 14.51 -2.10
CA PRO A 12 10.61 13.44 -2.46
C PRO A 12 10.83 12.96 -3.90
N VAL A 13 10.59 11.66 -4.12
CA VAL A 13 10.64 11.04 -5.44
C VAL A 13 9.55 11.64 -6.35
N LEU A 14 9.96 12.14 -7.52
CA LEU A 14 9.12 12.82 -8.53
C LEU A 14 7.83 12.07 -8.91
N HIS A 15 7.83 10.75 -8.85
CA HIS A 15 6.65 9.93 -9.18
C HIS A 15 5.48 10.07 -8.19
N ARG A 16 5.69 10.80 -7.08
CA ARG A 16 4.70 11.04 -6.02
C ARG A 16 4.24 12.49 -5.93
N ASP A 17 4.60 13.34 -6.88
CA ASP A 17 4.25 14.77 -6.91
C ASP A 17 2.74 15.04 -6.98
N VAL A 18 1.94 14.01 -7.24
CA VAL A 18 0.47 14.03 -7.22
C VAL A 18 -0.08 14.01 -5.78
N LEU A 19 0.71 13.56 -4.80
CA LEU A 19 0.31 13.49 -3.39
C LEU A 19 0.67 14.78 -2.67
N THR A 20 -0.28 15.32 -1.90
CA THR A 20 -0.07 16.53 -1.11
C THR A 20 -0.57 16.35 0.31
N GLY A 21 -0.10 17.19 1.24
CA GLY A 21 -0.62 17.25 2.61
C GLY A 21 -0.54 15.93 3.38
N ASP A 22 -1.63 15.53 4.02
CA ASP A 22 -1.69 14.31 4.84
C ASP A 22 -1.46 13.02 4.02
N ASP A 23 -1.91 12.96 2.75
CA ASP A 23 -1.71 11.79 1.87
C ASP A 23 -0.21 11.57 1.56
N GLN A 24 0.54 12.66 1.32
CA GLN A 24 1.98 12.60 1.08
C GLN A 24 2.74 12.12 2.32
N HIS A 25 2.46 12.71 3.49
CA HIS A 25 3.13 12.34 4.73
C HIS A 25 2.81 10.90 5.18
N ALA A 26 1.54 10.48 5.05
CA ALA A 26 1.13 9.13 5.40
C ALA A 26 1.74 8.09 4.47
N SER A 27 1.71 8.29 3.15
CA SER A 27 2.32 7.36 2.20
C SER A 27 3.83 7.21 2.41
N MET A 28 4.56 8.30 2.66
CA MET A 28 5.99 8.25 2.99
C MET A 28 6.25 7.52 4.30
N THR A 29 5.45 7.82 5.32
CA THR A 29 5.56 7.17 6.64
C THR A 29 5.30 5.67 6.53
N ALA A 30 4.26 5.25 5.82
CA ALA A 30 3.93 3.85 5.59
C ALA A 30 5.03 3.12 4.80
N PHE A 31 5.55 3.75 3.73
CA PHE A 31 6.64 3.20 2.92
C PHE A 31 7.89 2.92 3.77
N ILE A 32 8.36 3.90 4.54
CA ILE A 32 9.54 3.73 5.41
C ILE A 32 9.26 2.70 6.50
N THR A 33 8.05 2.69 7.07
CA THR A 33 7.68 1.73 8.12
C THR A 33 7.68 0.30 7.59
N LEU A 34 7.16 0.05 6.38
CA LEU A 34 7.24 -1.26 5.71
C LEU A 34 8.69 -1.71 5.51
N ALA A 35 9.58 -0.81 5.07
CA ALA A 35 11.00 -1.12 4.93
C ALA A 35 11.66 -1.47 6.27
N LEU A 36 11.31 -0.75 7.35
CA LEU A 36 11.76 -1.07 8.71
C LEU A 36 11.25 -2.42 9.19
N ILE A 37 9.98 -2.75 8.94
CA ILE A 37 9.40 -4.04 9.30
C ILE A 37 10.10 -5.18 8.55
N ARG A 38 10.29 -5.04 7.24
CA ARG A 38 10.97 -6.06 6.40
C ARG A 38 12.44 -6.24 6.78
N SER A 39 13.14 -5.16 7.12
CA SER A 39 14.55 -5.23 7.52
C SER A 39 14.77 -5.67 8.97
N ARG A 40 13.74 -5.58 9.83
CA ARG A 40 13.82 -5.87 11.27
C ARG A 40 14.49 -7.22 11.58
N GLN A 41 14.21 -8.26 10.81
CA GLN A 41 14.78 -9.60 11.04
C GLN A 41 16.30 -9.67 10.84
N PHE A 42 16.87 -8.76 10.05
CA PHE A 42 18.30 -8.72 9.74
C PHE A 42 19.09 -7.78 10.67
N LEU A 43 18.40 -6.95 11.47
CA LEU A 43 19.07 -6.08 12.43
C LEU A 43 19.66 -6.92 13.56
N THR A 44 20.95 -6.75 13.85
CA THR A 44 21.60 -7.36 15.03
C THR A 44 21.57 -6.42 16.22
N GLU A 45 21.76 -5.13 15.97
CA GLU A 45 21.73 -4.04 16.94
C GLU A 45 20.52 -3.12 16.72
N ASN A 46 20.20 -2.28 17.71
CA ASN A 46 19.13 -1.28 17.63
C ASN A 46 17.70 -1.80 17.40
N LYS A 47 17.43 -3.11 17.50
CA LYS A 47 16.08 -3.70 17.38
C LYS A 47 15.01 -2.94 18.18
N ASN A 48 15.29 -2.67 19.45
CA ASN A 48 14.35 -1.95 20.33
C ASN A 48 14.04 -0.53 19.83
N LYS A 49 15.03 0.18 19.27
CA LYS A 49 14.80 1.53 18.71
C LYS A 49 13.95 1.46 17.44
N THR A 50 14.22 0.48 16.58
CA THR A 50 13.42 0.22 15.39
C THR A 50 11.98 -0.12 15.75
N ASP A 51 11.76 -0.94 16.78
CA ASP A 51 10.43 -1.32 17.24
C ASP A 51 9.63 -0.13 17.79
N ILE A 52 10.29 0.74 18.57
CA ILE A 52 9.69 1.99 19.04
C ILE A 52 9.37 2.91 17.85
N SER A 53 10.24 2.97 16.84
CA SER A 53 10.03 3.79 15.65
C SER A 53 8.84 3.29 14.82
N ILE A 54 8.74 1.97 14.59
CA ILE A 54 7.60 1.33 13.92
C ILE A 54 6.31 1.64 14.68
N LEU A 55 6.29 1.45 16.01
CA LEU A 55 5.10 1.69 16.83
C LEU A 55 4.60 3.14 16.71
N LYS A 56 5.52 4.12 16.79
CA LYS A 56 5.20 5.55 16.62
C LYS A 56 4.64 5.84 15.23
N ALA A 57 5.26 5.28 14.19
CA ALA A 57 4.83 5.49 12.82
C ALA A 57 3.45 4.87 12.56
N THR A 58 3.19 3.66 13.06
CA THR A 58 1.87 3.04 12.90
C THR A 58 0.80 3.79 13.67
N ARG A 59 1.11 4.32 14.87
CA ARG A 59 0.18 5.18 15.60
C ARG A 59 -0.17 6.45 14.82
N TYR A 60 0.83 7.11 14.23
CA TYR A 60 0.61 8.26 13.35
C TYR A 60 -0.33 7.90 12.19
N LEU A 61 -0.09 6.76 11.52
CA LEU A 61 -0.92 6.31 10.40
C LEU A 61 -2.37 6.04 10.82
N GLN A 62 -2.58 5.47 12.00
CA GLN A 62 -3.92 5.27 12.56
C GLN A 62 -4.65 6.60 12.79
N GLU A 63 -3.97 7.58 13.39
CA GLU A 63 -4.54 8.91 13.68
C GLU A 63 -4.86 9.70 12.39
N LYS A 64 -4.10 9.47 11.31
CA LYS A 64 -4.28 10.15 10.02
C LYS A 64 -5.26 9.47 9.07
N LEU A 65 -5.68 8.24 9.35
CA LEU A 65 -6.50 7.44 8.46
C LEU A 65 -7.78 8.17 8.01
N GLU A 66 -8.41 8.93 8.91
CA GLU A 66 -9.63 9.68 8.58
C GLU A 66 -9.41 10.83 7.60
N LYS A 67 -8.22 11.39 7.60
CA LYS A 67 -7.85 12.55 6.76
C LYS A 67 -7.38 12.15 5.37
N LEU A 68 -7.04 10.89 5.15
CA LEU A 68 -6.61 10.40 3.84
C LEU A 68 -7.73 10.55 2.81
N ARG A 69 -7.36 10.95 1.60
CA ARG A 69 -8.30 11.12 0.47
C ARG A 69 -7.87 10.32 -0.74
N HIS A 70 -6.57 10.26 -0.99
CA HIS A 70 -5.98 9.61 -2.14
C HIS A 70 -5.90 8.08 -1.96
N SER A 71 -6.48 7.32 -2.91
CA SER A 71 -6.54 5.84 -2.86
C SER A 71 -5.17 5.17 -2.66
N TYR A 72 -4.12 5.66 -3.33
CA TYR A 72 -2.74 5.18 -3.10
C TYR A 72 -2.27 5.31 -1.64
N ALA A 73 -2.46 6.49 -1.03
CA ALA A 73 -2.04 6.72 0.35
C ALA A 73 -2.82 5.82 1.33
N MET A 74 -4.11 5.59 1.06
CA MET A 74 -4.92 4.62 1.81
C MET A 74 -4.41 3.19 1.62
N ALA A 75 -4.07 2.77 0.40
CA ALA A 75 -3.64 1.41 0.10
C ALA A 75 -2.33 1.03 0.79
N ILE A 76 -1.29 1.86 0.66
CA ILE A 76 -0.02 1.60 1.34
C ILE A 76 -0.17 1.67 2.87
N THR A 77 -1.05 2.54 3.38
CA THR A 77 -1.35 2.62 4.82
C THR A 77 -2.07 1.36 5.30
N ALA A 78 -3.09 0.90 4.57
CA ALA A 78 -3.84 -0.31 4.89
C ALA A 78 -2.92 -1.54 4.90
N TYR A 79 -2.04 -1.66 3.91
CA TYR A 79 -1.05 -2.73 3.87
C TYR A 79 -0.09 -2.66 5.06
N CYS A 80 0.50 -1.49 5.32
CA CYS A 80 1.41 -1.28 6.45
C CYS A 80 0.78 -1.66 7.80
N LEU A 81 -0.47 -1.25 8.03
CA LEU A 81 -1.20 -1.58 9.26
C LEU A 81 -1.58 -3.07 9.32
N SER A 82 -1.89 -3.70 8.20
CA SER A 82 -2.23 -5.14 8.14
C SER A 82 -1.00 -6.04 8.34
N VAL A 83 0.19 -5.58 7.94
CA VAL A 83 1.45 -6.28 8.22
C VAL A 83 1.86 -6.11 9.69
N HIS A 84 1.83 -4.88 10.23
CA HIS A 84 2.23 -4.65 11.62
C HIS A 84 1.21 -5.21 12.64
N ARG A 85 -0.07 -5.24 12.28
CA ARG A 85 -1.21 -5.64 13.13
C ARG A 85 -1.24 -4.94 14.50
N PRO A 86 -1.26 -3.59 14.55
CA PRO A 86 -1.44 -2.89 15.80
C PRO A 86 -2.83 -3.17 16.39
N GLN A 87 -2.94 -3.09 17.72
CA GLN A 87 -4.21 -3.28 18.42
C GLN A 87 -5.29 -2.30 17.92
N GLY A 88 -6.56 -2.71 18.02
CA GLY A 88 -7.72 -1.86 17.71
C GLY A 88 -8.22 -1.92 16.26
N GLY A 89 -7.82 -2.92 15.47
CA GLY A 89 -8.44 -3.22 14.17
C GLY A 89 -8.19 -2.18 13.07
N ALA A 90 -7.21 -1.28 13.26
CA ALA A 90 -6.98 -0.17 12.32
C ALA A 90 -6.61 -0.63 10.89
N GLY A 91 -5.96 -1.78 10.75
CA GLY A 91 -5.69 -2.39 9.44
C GLY A 91 -6.99 -2.73 8.69
N LEU A 92 -7.97 -3.34 9.38
CA LEU A 92 -9.28 -3.64 8.82
C LEU A 92 -10.08 -2.37 8.51
N ASN A 93 -10.04 -1.36 9.38
CA ASN A 93 -10.71 -0.08 9.11
C ASN A 93 -10.13 0.61 7.87
N ALA A 94 -8.80 0.61 7.73
CA ALA A 94 -8.13 1.16 6.55
C ALA A 94 -8.47 0.36 5.28
N TRP A 95 -8.54 -0.96 5.40
CA TRP A 95 -8.96 -1.85 4.32
C TRP A 95 -10.40 -1.56 3.87
N SER A 96 -11.36 -1.51 4.78
CA SER A 96 -12.77 -1.18 4.47
C SER A 96 -12.91 0.18 3.78
N LYS A 97 -12.13 1.18 4.23
CA LYS A 97 -12.13 2.51 3.61
C LYS A 97 -11.59 2.47 2.18
N LEU A 98 -10.54 1.68 1.93
CA LEU A 98 -10.00 1.46 0.59
C LEU A 98 -10.99 0.71 -0.31
N GLN A 99 -11.64 -0.34 0.19
CA GLN A 99 -12.65 -1.11 -0.54
C GLN A 99 -13.81 -0.23 -1.01
N SER A 100 -14.26 0.73 -0.19
CA SER A 100 -15.34 1.66 -0.58
C SER A 100 -14.97 2.60 -1.75
N LYS A 101 -13.69 2.71 -2.08
CA LYS A 101 -13.18 3.48 -3.23
C LYS A 101 -12.86 2.62 -4.45
N ALA A 102 -13.09 1.30 -4.37
CA ALA A 102 -12.81 0.41 -5.48
C ALA A 102 -13.75 0.66 -6.65
N ILE A 103 -13.19 0.59 -7.86
CA ILE A 103 -13.91 0.68 -9.11
C ILE A 103 -14.00 -0.74 -9.68
N LYS A 104 -15.23 -1.19 -9.94
CA LYS A 104 -15.50 -2.45 -10.63
C LYS A 104 -15.47 -2.22 -12.14
N ASP A 105 -14.62 -2.96 -12.84
CA ASP A 105 -14.58 -2.93 -14.30
C ASP A 105 -15.63 -3.86 -14.94
N LYS A 106 -15.65 -3.92 -16.28
CA LYS A 106 -16.58 -4.75 -17.05
C LYS A 106 -16.37 -6.26 -16.87
N LYS A 107 -15.20 -6.68 -16.37
CA LYS A 107 -14.83 -8.09 -16.12
C LYS A 107 -15.04 -8.50 -14.65
N ASP A 108 -15.67 -7.65 -13.85
CA ASP A 108 -15.81 -7.83 -12.39
C ASP A 108 -14.48 -7.82 -11.63
N CYS A 109 -13.51 -7.06 -12.14
CA CYS A 109 -12.20 -6.91 -11.52
C CYS A 109 -12.09 -5.53 -10.85
N TYR A 110 -11.39 -5.49 -9.72
CA TYR A 110 -11.32 -4.30 -8.86
C TYR A 110 -10.02 -3.54 -9.06
N HIS A 111 -10.15 -2.22 -9.17
CA HIS A 111 -9.03 -1.31 -9.30
C HIS A 111 -9.31 0.04 -8.65
N TRP A 112 -8.27 0.86 -8.54
CA TRP A 112 -8.35 2.19 -7.93
C TRP A 112 -7.69 3.22 -8.84
N THR A 113 -8.43 4.28 -9.16
CA THR A 113 -7.92 5.44 -9.89
C THR A 113 -8.41 6.71 -9.20
N ASN A 114 -7.73 7.83 -9.43
CA ASN A 114 -8.15 9.12 -8.89
C ASN A 114 -8.42 10.09 -10.05
N GLU A 115 -9.45 9.85 -10.86
CA GLU A 115 -10.10 10.76 -11.83
C GLU A 115 -9.24 11.48 -12.92
N ILE A 116 -7.90 11.48 -12.89
CA ILE A 116 -7.05 12.22 -13.85
C ILE A 116 -6.37 11.25 -14.82
N LYS A 117 -6.65 11.42 -16.12
CA LYS A 117 -6.68 10.35 -17.12
C LYS A 117 -5.36 9.83 -17.70
N ASP A 118 -4.19 10.45 -17.51
CA ASP A 118 -2.97 10.00 -18.26
C ASP A 118 -1.69 9.74 -17.45
N SER A 119 -1.48 10.37 -16.29
CA SER A 119 -0.29 10.13 -15.44
C SER A 119 -0.47 9.02 -14.40
N GLN A 120 -1.66 8.41 -14.32
CA GLN A 120 -2.09 7.57 -13.19
C GLN A 120 -1.94 6.07 -13.36
N THR A 121 -1.54 5.57 -14.53
CA THR A 121 -1.48 4.11 -14.75
C THR A 121 -0.53 3.44 -13.75
N SER A 122 0.66 4.02 -13.54
CA SER A 122 1.66 3.48 -12.62
C SER A 122 1.21 3.56 -11.15
N ILE A 123 0.61 4.69 -10.72
CA ILE A 123 0.06 4.85 -9.37
C ILE A 123 -1.12 3.89 -9.15
N ALA A 124 -1.97 3.66 -10.16
CA ALA A 124 -3.09 2.73 -10.09
C ALA A 124 -2.61 1.28 -9.95
N ILE A 125 -1.57 0.89 -10.70
CA ILE A 125 -0.92 -0.44 -10.57
C ILE A 125 -0.37 -0.60 -9.15
N GLU A 126 0.40 0.37 -8.65
CA GLU A 126 0.98 0.27 -7.32
C GLU A 126 -0.10 0.26 -6.22
N THR A 127 -1.17 1.04 -6.39
CA THR A 127 -2.34 1.05 -5.49
C THR A 127 -3.01 -0.33 -5.47
N ALA A 128 -3.26 -0.91 -6.64
CA ALA A 128 -3.86 -2.24 -6.76
C ALA A 128 -2.94 -3.34 -6.19
N ALA A 129 -1.62 -3.21 -6.36
CA ALA A 129 -0.64 -4.13 -5.77
C ALA A 129 -0.69 -4.09 -4.23
N TYR A 130 -0.70 -2.90 -3.62
CA TYR A 130 -0.87 -2.78 -2.16
C TYR A 130 -2.24 -3.28 -1.69
N ALA A 131 -3.30 -3.06 -2.46
CA ALA A 131 -4.63 -3.58 -2.14
C ALA A 131 -4.66 -5.11 -2.17
N LEU A 132 -4.06 -5.75 -3.18
CA LEU A 132 -3.92 -7.20 -3.27
C LEU A 132 -3.14 -7.75 -2.08
N LEU A 133 -1.99 -7.17 -1.76
CA LEU A 133 -1.18 -7.58 -0.60
C LEU A 133 -1.96 -7.41 0.72
N THR A 134 -2.77 -6.37 0.84
CA THR A 134 -3.64 -6.16 2.01
C THR A 134 -4.72 -7.23 2.11
N ALA A 135 -5.39 -7.55 1.01
CA ALA A 135 -6.41 -8.60 0.95
C ALA A 135 -5.83 -9.97 1.35
N LEU A 136 -4.67 -10.33 0.80
CA LEU A 136 -3.94 -11.56 1.15
C LEU A 136 -3.59 -11.59 2.65
N GLN A 137 -3.04 -10.50 3.18
CA GLN A 137 -2.67 -10.38 4.59
C GLN A 137 -3.86 -10.53 5.55
N ASN A 138 -5.06 -10.16 5.08
CA ASN A 138 -6.32 -10.28 5.81
C ASN A 138 -7.08 -11.59 5.53
N GLY A 139 -6.59 -12.44 4.61
CA GLY A 139 -7.27 -13.67 4.21
C GLY A 139 -8.54 -13.45 3.36
N ASP A 140 -8.68 -12.27 2.73
CA ASP A 140 -9.83 -11.90 1.91
C ASP A 140 -9.64 -12.36 0.46
N SER A 141 -9.88 -13.66 0.23
CA SER A 141 -9.64 -14.30 -1.07
C SER A 141 -10.51 -13.74 -2.20
N GLU A 142 -11.73 -13.30 -1.91
CA GLU A 142 -12.61 -12.73 -2.92
C GLU A 142 -12.02 -11.44 -3.49
N TRP A 143 -11.61 -10.53 -2.61
CA TRP A 143 -10.96 -9.28 -3.03
C TRP A 143 -9.60 -9.54 -3.67
N ALA A 144 -8.82 -10.49 -3.15
CA ALA A 144 -7.54 -10.86 -3.75
C ALA A 144 -7.73 -11.32 -5.22
N ASN A 145 -8.69 -12.21 -5.49
CA ASN A 145 -8.99 -12.70 -6.84
C ASN A 145 -9.39 -11.57 -7.78
N LYS A 146 -10.31 -10.70 -7.34
CA LYS A 146 -10.83 -9.60 -8.16
C LYS A 146 -9.79 -8.52 -8.44
N THR A 147 -8.88 -8.25 -7.49
CA THR A 147 -7.77 -7.31 -7.70
C THR A 147 -6.66 -7.92 -8.56
N ALA A 148 -6.30 -9.19 -8.35
CA ALA A 148 -5.31 -9.90 -9.16
C ALA A 148 -5.74 -9.96 -10.64
N CYS A 149 -7.02 -10.23 -10.91
CA CYS A 149 -7.57 -10.18 -12.26
C CYS A 149 -7.25 -8.86 -12.98
N TRP A 150 -7.44 -7.72 -12.29
CA TRP A 150 -7.19 -6.41 -12.90
C TRP A 150 -5.69 -6.21 -13.14
N LEU A 151 -4.82 -6.53 -12.17
CA LEU A 151 -3.36 -6.40 -12.32
C LEU A 151 -2.80 -7.18 -13.50
N VAL A 152 -3.22 -8.43 -13.68
CA VAL A 152 -2.82 -9.28 -14.83
C VAL A 152 -3.29 -8.67 -16.16
N SER A 153 -4.44 -8.01 -16.17
CA SER A 153 -4.93 -7.33 -17.38
C SER A 153 -4.05 -6.15 -17.81
N GLN A 154 -3.41 -5.46 -16.85
CA GLN A 154 -2.55 -4.30 -17.16
C GLN A 154 -1.22 -4.72 -17.79
N GLU A 155 -0.65 -5.86 -17.38
CA GLU A 155 0.56 -6.44 -17.99
C GLU A 155 0.35 -6.71 -19.49
N ASN A 156 -0.78 -7.32 -19.83
CA ASN A 156 -1.14 -7.68 -21.20
C ASN A 156 -1.44 -6.46 -22.10
N TYR A 157 -1.96 -5.37 -21.52
CA TYR A 157 -2.42 -4.21 -22.30
C TYR A 157 -1.30 -3.22 -22.63
N PHE A 158 -0.27 -3.09 -21.79
CA PHE A 158 0.81 -2.10 -21.98
C PHE A 158 2.15 -2.71 -22.37
N GLY A 159 2.26 -4.03 -22.51
CA GLY A 159 3.52 -4.70 -22.85
C GLY A 159 4.58 -4.61 -21.74
N GLY A 160 4.14 -4.38 -20.50
CA GLY A 160 5.00 -4.14 -19.33
C GLY A 160 4.51 -2.97 -18.45
N TYR A 161 5.00 -2.91 -17.22
CA TYR A 161 4.73 -1.82 -16.27
C TYR A 161 5.61 -0.59 -16.58
N ARG A 162 5.16 0.62 -16.21
CA ARG A 162 5.72 1.88 -16.74
C ARG A 162 6.85 2.47 -15.88
N SER A 163 6.99 2.08 -14.63
CA SER A 163 8.07 2.51 -13.74
C SER A 163 8.76 1.30 -13.09
N SER A 164 9.79 1.51 -12.28
CA SER A 164 10.39 0.40 -11.51
C SER A 164 9.56 0.02 -10.27
N GLN A 165 8.88 0.99 -9.62
CA GLN A 165 8.14 0.73 -8.38
C GLN A 165 6.84 -0.06 -8.62
N ASP A 166 6.06 0.32 -9.63
CA ASP A 166 4.88 -0.46 -10.05
C ASP A 166 5.24 -1.86 -10.54
N THR A 167 6.34 -2.02 -11.29
CA THR A 167 6.85 -3.34 -11.68
C THR A 167 7.13 -4.22 -10.46
N ILE A 168 7.95 -3.73 -9.53
CA ILE A 168 8.37 -4.51 -8.35
C ILE A 168 7.17 -4.86 -7.48
N MET A 169 6.28 -3.89 -7.23
CA MET A 169 5.13 -4.11 -6.36
C MET A 169 4.11 -5.05 -7.01
N ALA A 170 3.84 -4.93 -8.31
CA ALA A 170 2.92 -5.83 -9.00
C ALA A 170 3.45 -7.26 -9.03
N LEU A 171 4.75 -7.45 -9.32
CA LEU A 171 5.39 -8.76 -9.28
C LEU A 171 5.37 -9.37 -7.87
N GLU A 172 5.68 -8.57 -6.84
CA GLU A 172 5.58 -9.03 -5.44
C GLU A 172 4.16 -9.49 -5.12
N ALA A 173 3.15 -8.68 -5.44
CA ALA A 173 1.76 -8.96 -5.12
C ALA A 173 1.22 -10.20 -5.86
N LEU A 174 1.49 -10.32 -7.16
CA LEU A 174 1.07 -11.48 -7.95
C LEU A 174 1.79 -12.77 -7.53
N SER A 175 3.09 -12.67 -7.20
CA SER A 175 3.83 -13.84 -6.69
C SER A 175 3.25 -14.33 -5.37
N GLN A 176 2.97 -13.43 -4.43
CA GLN A 176 2.33 -13.80 -3.16
C GLN A 176 0.91 -14.35 -3.34
N TYR A 177 0.16 -13.82 -4.31
CA TYR A 177 -1.16 -14.32 -4.65
C TYR A 177 -1.11 -15.79 -5.13
N GLU A 178 -0.20 -16.12 -6.06
CA GLU A 178 -0.07 -17.49 -6.56
C GLU A 178 0.40 -18.47 -5.46
N LEU A 179 1.28 -18.04 -4.56
CA LEU A 179 1.69 -18.86 -3.42
C LEU A 179 0.53 -19.15 -2.46
N ASN A 180 -0.31 -18.16 -2.16
CA ASN A 180 -1.49 -18.36 -1.30
C ASN A 180 -2.61 -19.16 -1.96
N ARG A 181 -2.68 -19.16 -3.30
CA ARG A 181 -3.67 -19.94 -4.06
C ARG A 181 -3.33 -21.44 -4.12
N THR A 182 -2.07 -21.78 -3.92
CA THR A 182 -1.54 -23.14 -4.05
C THR A 182 -1.30 -23.84 -2.70
N SER A 183 -1.37 -23.11 -1.59
CA SER A 183 -1.30 -23.61 -0.21
C SER A 183 -2.66 -24.02 0.35
#